data_AF-A0A024CI05-F1
#
_entry.id   AF-A0A024CI05-F1
#
_cell.length_a   1.000
_cell.length_b   1.000
_cell.length_c   1.000
_cell.angle_alpha   90.00
_cell.angle_beta   90.00
_cell.angle_gamma   90.00
#
_symmetry.space_group_name_H-M   'P 1'
#
loop_
_entity.id
_entity.type
_entity.pdbx_description
1 polymer ?
#
loop_
_entity_poly.entity_id
_entity_poly.type
_entity_poly.pdbx_seq_one_letter_code
_entity_poly.pdbx_strand_id
1 'polypeptide(L)'
;MRYLKFRTSAYDFFAGLHRSLRSFRNAHIGSNFLGWHRVYLWYFERILIRVGGVPLCYWDSTLDFRIEGSGQRNTTMFTSEVVGNGIGMVINGPFRNWPIPDRNVSLRREIASFASLMRPQVVDLIMTSNLIRNHSQISNGAGSVGMIDPDQGTRTSLESEHDNTHVWVGGVMSDATIAPQDPVFWLHHTYIDYVWEKFREKIVHFRHKPSQ
;
A
#
# COMPACT_ATOMS: atom_id res chain seq x y z
N MET A 1 4.18 1.51 42.50
CA MET A 1 3.14 1.83 41.49
C MET A 1 3.80 1.95 40.12
N ARG A 2 3.61 0.98 39.22
CA ARG A 2 4.05 1.06 37.82
C ARG A 2 3.00 1.84 37.03
N TYR A 3 3.36 3.01 36.52
CA TYR A 3 2.56 3.72 35.53
C TYR A 3 2.64 2.97 34.19
N LEU A 4 1.69 2.08 33.92
CA LEU A 4 1.43 1.60 32.56
C LEU A 4 0.64 2.69 31.82
N LYS A 5 1.35 3.69 31.29
CA LYS A 5 0.79 4.61 30.29
C LYS A 5 0.85 3.95 28.91
N PHE A 6 -0.10 3.08 28.61
CA PHE A 6 -0.46 2.79 27.22
C PHE A 6 -1.92 3.14 27.04
N ARG A 7 -2.19 4.39 26.67
CA ARG A 7 -3.45 4.71 25.98
C ARG A 7 -3.22 4.34 24.52
N THR A 8 -3.40 3.08 24.19
CA THR A 8 -3.47 2.62 22.79
C THR A 8 -4.73 3.24 22.20
N SER A 9 -4.59 4.09 21.18
CA SER A 9 -5.74 4.66 20.49
C SER A 9 -6.47 3.57 19.69
N ALA A 10 -7.71 3.86 19.26
CA ALA A 10 -8.43 2.95 18.36
C ALA A 10 -7.64 2.72 17.04
N TYR A 11 -6.92 3.76 16.58
CA TYR A 11 -6.02 3.65 15.44
C TYR A 11 -4.87 2.68 15.72
N ASP A 12 -4.17 2.84 16.83
CA ASP A 12 -3.01 1.99 17.19
C ASP A 12 -3.42 0.52 17.36
N PHE A 13 -4.60 0.27 17.92
CA PHE A 13 -5.16 -1.08 18.00
C PHE A 13 -5.36 -1.66 16.61
N PHE A 14 -5.99 -0.90 15.71
CA PHE A 14 -6.32 -1.36 14.37
C PHE A 14 -5.05 -1.57 13.52
N ALA A 15 -4.14 -0.59 13.49
CA ALA A 15 -2.82 -0.70 12.87
C ALA A 15 -2.03 -1.90 13.41
N GLY A 16 -2.16 -2.17 14.72
CA GLY A 16 -1.54 -3.30 15.39
C GLY A 16 -2.11 -4.67 15.02
N LEU A 17 -3.24 -4.78 14.32
CA LEU A 17 -3.76 -6.07 13.83
C LEU A 17 -2.85 -6.68 12.77
N HIS A 18 -2.09 -5.87 12.04
CA HIS A 18 -1.21 -6.31 10.95
C HIS A 18 0.02 -7.07 11.44
N ARG A 19 0.57 -6.69 12.60
CA ARG A 19 1.85 -7.21 13.12
C ARG A 19 1.81 -8.61 13.72
N SER A 20 0.62 -9.15 14.01
CA SER A 20 0.55 -10.51 14.59
C SER A 20 1.09 -11.54 13.60
N LEU A 21 1.79 -12.57 14.08
CA LEU A 21 2.35 -13.61 13.21
C LEU A 21 1.30 -14.26 12.30
N ARG A 22 0.07 -14.42 12.81
CA ARG A 22 -1.04 -15.00 12.03
C ARG A 22 -1.53 -14.04 10.96
N SER A 23 -1.71 -12.76 11.28
CA SER A 23 -2.08 -11.74 10.29
C SER A 23 -1.02 -11.64 9.21
N PHE A 24 0.25 -11.45 9.61
CA PHE A 24 1.36 -11.26 8.69
C PHE A 24 1.49 -12.39 7.66
N ARG A 25 1.42 -13.66 8.10
CA ARG A 25 1.51 -14.82 7.21
C ARG A 25 0.31 -15.00 6.27
N ASN A 26 -0.86 -14.47 6.63
CA ASN A 26 -2.04 -14.50 5.77
C ASN A 26 -2.14 -13.27 4.86
N ALA A 27 -1.50 -12.17 5.26
CA ALA A 27 -1.57 -10.89 4.59
C ALA A 27 -0.53 -10.74 3.48
N HIS A 28 0.56 -11.53 3.46
CA HIS A 28 1.65 -11.36 2.50
C HIS A 28 2.13 -12.69 1.92
N ILE A 29 2.81 -12.61 0.77
CA ILE A 29 3.52 -13.68 0.08
C ILE A 29 2.59 -14.87 -0.17
N GLY A 30 1.44 -14.59 -0.78
CA GLY A 30 0.43 -15.62 -1.01
C GLY A 30 -0.88 -15.11 -1.59
N SER A 31 -1.73 -16.05 -2.00
CA SER A 31 -3.01 -15.74 -2.64
C SER A 31 -3.94 -14.88 -1.81
N ASN A 32 -3.76 -14.85 -0.48
CA ASN A 32 -4.60 -14.08 0.40
C ASN A 32 -4.20 -12.60 0.50
N PHE A 33 -3.04 -12.18 -0.04
CA PHE A 33 -2.54 -10.80 0.04
C PHE A 33 -3.62 -9.76 -0.26
N LEU A 34 -4.24 -9.84 -1.44
CA LEU A 34 -5.26 -8.86 -1.87
C LEU A 34 -6.56 -8.97 -1.06
N GLY A 35 -7.03 -10.20 -0.80
CA GLY A 35 -8.29 -10.42 -0.08
C GLY A 35 -8.22 -10.02 1.40
N TRP A 36 -7.10 -10.31 2.06
CA TRP A 36 -6.86 -9.93 3.45
C TRP A 36 -6.84 -8.41 3.60
N HIS A 37 -6.09 -7.72 2.73
CA HIS A 37 -6.01 -6.26 2.75
C HIS A 37 -7.35 -5.59 2.40
N ARG A 38 -8.15 -6.13 1.47
CA ARG A 38 -9.51 -5.63 1.21
C ARG A 38 -10.40 -5.65 2.45
N VAL A 39 -10.41 -6.77 3.18
CA VAL A 39 -11.20 -6.89 4.42
C VAL A 39 -10.67 -5.93 5.49
N TYR A 40 -9.34 -5.77 5.57
CA TYR A 40 -8.70 -4.86 6.50
C TYR A 40 -9.08 -3.38 6.21
N LEU A 41 -9.00 -2.95 4.95
CA LEU A 41 -9.46 -1.63 4.50
C LEU A 41 -10.94 -1.41 4.80
N TRP A 42 -11.78 -2.41 4.52
CA TRP A 42 -13.22 -2.33 4.78
C TRP A 42 -13.52 -2.08 6.26
N TYR A 43 -12.87 -2.80 7.18
CA TYR A 43 -13.05 -2.55 8.60
C TYR A 43 -12.55 -1.16 9.02
N PHE A 44 -11.41 -0.71 8.47
CA PHE A 44 -10.88 0.62 8.77
C PHE A 44 -11.82 1.73 8.33
N GLU A 45 -12.32 1.66 7.09
CA GLU A 45 -13.29 2.62 6.55
C GLU A 45 -14.57 2.67 7.39
N ARG A 46 -15.08 1.52 7.83
CA ARG A 46 -16.26 1.45 8.72
C ARG A 46 -16.01 2.16 10.06
N ILE A 47 -14.80 2.08 10.60
CA ILE A 47 -14.42 2.80 11.82
C ILE A 47 -14.31 4.29 11.54
N LEU A 48 -13.65 4.69 10.44
CA LEU A 48 -13.52 6.09 10.02
C LEU A 48 -14.89 6.76 9.87
N ILE A 49 -15.81 6.14 9.14
CA ILE A 49 -17.18 6.68 8.95
C ILE A 49 -17.90 6.83 10.29
N ARG A 50 -17.76 5.86 11.21
CA ARG A 50 -18.40 5.93 12.53
C ARG A 50 -17.89 7.07 13.42
N VAL A 51 -16.65 7.51 13.23
CA VAL A 51 -16.08 8.64 13.96
C VAL A 51 -16.25 9.97 13.22
N GLY A 52 -17.09 10.02 12.17
CA GLY A 52 -17.37 11.22 11.40
C GLY A 52 -16.35 11.53 10.29
N GLY A 53 -15.54 10.54 9.91
CA GLY A 53 -14.62 10.62 8.78
C GLY A 53 -15.32 10.41 7.42
N VAL A 54 -14.51 10.37 6.37
CA VAL A 54 -14.93 10.12 4.98
C VAL A 54 -14.50 8.71 4.53
N PRO A 55 -15.08 8.19 3.43
CA PRO A 55 -14.57 6.98 2.78
C PRO A 55 -13.08 7.09 2.44
N LEU A 56 -12.39 5.95 2.32
CA LEU A 56 -10.98 5.94 2.00
C LEU A 56 -10.74 6.42 0.57
N CYS A 57 -9.83 7.38 0.42
CA CYS A 57 -9.27 7.76 -0.88
C CYS A 57 -8.05 6.91 -1.18
N TYR A 58 -7.76 6.69 -2.48
CA TYR A 58 -6.54 6.03 -2.91
C TYR A 58 -5.45 7.04 -3.28
N TRP A 59 -4.19 6.61 -3.15
CA TRP A 59 -3.03 7.27 -3.74
C TRP A 59 -2.58 6.52 -4.99
N ASP A 60 -2.86 7.08 -6.17
CA ASP A 60 -2.31 6.54 -7.43
C ASP A 60 -0.86 6.98 -7.60
N SER A 61 0.06 6.19 -7.04
CA SER A 61 1.49 6.46 -7.14
C SER A 61 2.06 6.27 -8.54
N THR A 62 1.30 5.73 -9.51
CA THR A 62 1.76 5.59 -10.90
C THR A 62 1.82 6.94 -11.60
N LEU A 63 1.04 7.93 -11.14
CA LEU A 63 1.13 9.31 -11.62
C LEU A 63 2.42 9.97 -11.13
N ASP A 64 2.76 9.77 -9.86
CA ASP A 64 4.00 10.28 -9.26
C ASP A 64 5.24 9.58 -9.81
N PHE A 65 5.14 8.30 -10.20
CA PHE A 65 6.21 7.57 -10.88
C PHE A 65 6.69 8.28 -12.16
N ARG A 66 5.77 8.97 -12.87
CA ARG A 66 6.07 9.68 -14.12
C ARG A 66 6.89 10.95 -13.91
N ILE A 67 7.05 11.42 -12.67
CA ILE A 67 7.94 12.53 -12.36
C ILE A 67 9.38 12.03 -12.46
N GLU A 68 10.22 12.72 -13.21
CA GLU A 68 11.58 12.25 -13.52
C GLU A 68 12.53 12.35 -12.31
N GLY A 69 13.25 11.27 -12.06
CA GLY A 69 14.39 11.21 -11.14
C GLY A 69 14.08 11.75 -9.73
N SER A 70 14.91 12.66 -9.24
CA SER A 70 14.75 13.27 -7.92
C SER A 70 13.50 14.15 -7.80
N GLY A 71 12.86 14.52 -8.92
CA GLY A 71 11.63 15.28 -8.94
C GLY A 71 10.46 14.59 -8.23
N GLN A 72 10.47 13.25 -8.13
CA GLN A 72 9.46 12.49 -7.37
C GLN A 72 9.37 12.91 -5.89
N ARG A 73 10.42 13.51 -5.33
CA ARG A 73 10.40 14.08 -3.97
C ARG A 73 9.44 15.28 -3.83
N ASN A 74 8.97 15.85 -4.94
CA ASN A 74 8.05 16.98 -5.01
C ASN A 74 6.60 16.54 -5.30
N THR A 75 6.28 15.26 -5.15
CA THR A 75 4.90 14.76 -5.25
C THR A 75 3.95 15.55 -4.33
N THR A 76 2.73 15.78 -4.81
CA THR A 76 1.67 16.43 -4.03
C THR A 76 1.20 15.59 -2.84
N MET A 77 1.47 14.27 -2.83
CA MET A 77 1.08 13.41 -1.72
C MET A 77 1.80 13.80 -0.41
N PHE A 78 3.07 14.21 -0.49
CA PHE A 78 3.91 14.48 0.69
C PHE A 78 4.09 15.98 0.96
N THR A 79 2.99 16.73 0.94
CA THR A 79 2.93 18.15 1.30
C THR A 79 2.14 18.38 2.59
N SER A 80 2.19 19.61 3.13
CA SER A 80 1.44 20.00 4.35
C SER A 80 -0.08 19.90 4.19
N GLU A 81 -0.59 19.92 2.97
CA GLU A 81 -2.03 19.89 2.68
C GLU A 81 -2.59 18.46 2.70
N VAL A 82 -1.73 17.44 2.53
CA VAL A 82 -2.13 16.04 2.37
C VAL A 82 -1.62 15.18 3.53
N VAL A 83 -0.45 14.54 3.43
CA VAL A 83 0.06 13.66 4.50
C VAL A 83 1.21 14.24 5.33
N GLY A 84 1.63 15.48 5.08
CA GLY A 84 2.82 16.09 5.66
C GLY A 84 4.10 15.73 4.91
N ASN A 85 5.22 16.34 5.30
CA ASN A 85 6.51 16.24 4.62
C ASN A 85 6.99 14.78 4.49
N GLY A 86 7.63 14.46 3.37
CA GLY A 86 8.11 13.11 3.06
C GLY A 86 9.55 12.80 3.51
N ILE A 87 10.30 13.79 4.00
CA ILE A 87 11.72 13.62 4.36
C ILE A 87 11.93 14.10 5.80
N GLY A 88 12.58 13.27 6.60
CA GLY A 88 12.84 13.53 8.00
C GLY A 88 11.61 13.34 8.88
N MET A 89 11.65 13.92 10.08
CA MET A 89 10.51 13.90 11.01
C MET A 89 9.33 14.64 10.40
N VAL A 90 8.13 14.06 10.48
CA VAL A 90 6.91 14.69 9.96
C VAL A 90 6.48 15.81 10.91
N ILE A 91 6.71 17.06 10.51
CA ILE A 91 6.54 18.26 11.33
C ILE A 91 5.40 19.16 10.84
N ASN A 92 4.81 18.89 9.67
CA ASN A 92 3.72 19.67 9.11
C ASN A 92 2.53 18.78 8.68
N GLY A 93 1.44 19.42 8.30
CA GLY A 93 0.21 18.78 7.85
C GLY A 93 -0.60 18.05 8.93
N PRO A 94 -1.60 17.24 8.51
CA PRO A 94 -2.55 16.59 9.42
C PRO A 94 -1.90 15.59 10.38
N PHE A 95 -0.75 15.01 9.99
CA PHE A 95 -0.04 13.99 10.75
C PHE A 95 1.27 14.50 11.37
N ARG A 96 1.39 15.81 11.60
CA ARG A 96 2.54 16.38 12.33
C ARG A 96 2.66 15.75 13.72
N ASN A 97 3.87 15.36 14.11
CA ASN A 97 4.15 14.69 15.39
C ASN A 97 3.31 13.41 15.62
N TRP A 98 2.89 12.73 14.55
CA TRP A 98 2.13 11.49 14.66
C TRP A 98 2.94 10.43 15.42
N PRO A 99 2.39 9.79 16.46
CA PRO A 99 3.14 8.84 17.26
C PRO A 99 3.32 7.51 16.51
N ILE A 100 4.48 6.88 16.69
CA ILE A 100 4.76 5.50 16.30
C ILE A 100 5.01 4.70 17.59
N PRO A 101 3.96 4.19 18.25
CA PRO A 101 4.09 3.51 19.54
C PRO A 101 5.12 2.37 19.56
N ASP A 102 5.24 1.59 18.48
CA ASP A 102 6.18 0.46 18.42
C ASP A 102 7.65 0.89 18.40
N ARG A 103 7.94 2.12 17.96
CA ARG A 103 9.29 2.68 17.96
C ARG A 103 9.52 3.72 19.06
N ASN A 104 8.46 4.11 19.79
CA ASN A 104 8.48 5.18 20.78
C ASN A 104 9.09 6.50 20.23
N VAL A 105 8.74 6.83 18.99
CA VAL A 105 9.18 8.06 18.28
C VAL A 105 8.02 8.68 17.51
N SER A 106 8.22 9.88 17.00
CA SER A 106 7.32 10.48 16.01
C SER A 106 7.57 9.92 14.61
N LEU A 107 6.55 9.97 13.76
CA LEU A 107 6.60 9.55 12.37
C LEU A 107 7.77 10.24 11.64
N ARG A 108 8.57 9.42 10.96
CA ARG A 108 9.67 9.82 10.08
C ARG A 108 9.51 9.10 8.75
N ARG A 109 9.74 9.83 7.65
CA ARG A 109 9.73 9.31 6.28
C ARG A 109 11.02 9.67 5.58
N GLU A 110 11.36 8.92 4.53
CA GLU A 110 12.56 9.15 3.72
C GLU A 110 12.24 8.86 2.25
N ILE A 111 11.25 9.58 1.70
CA ILE A 111 10.73 9.29 0.36
C ILE A 111 11.83 9.29 -0.71
N ALA A 112 11.67 8.47 -1.75
CA ALA A 112 12.55 8.38 -2.92
C ALA A 112 14.03 8.10 -2.59
N SER A 113 14.31 7.43 -1.48
CA SER A 113 15.68 7.05 -1.09
C SER A 113 16.05 5.65 -1.56
N PHE A 114 15.07 4.75 -1.69
CA PHE A 114 15.23 3.38 -2.13
C PHE A 114 14.02 2.96 -2.98
N ALA A 115 14.16 1.87 -3.74
CA ALA A 115 13.11 1.29 -4.58
C ALA A 115 12.40 2.32 -5.50
N SER A 116 11.17 2.03 -5.90
CA SER A 116 10.38 2.86 -6.83
C SER A 116 8.93 2.94 -6.38
N LEU A 117 8.21 3.94 -6.89
CA LEU A 117 6.75 3.91 -6.88
C LEU A 117 6.22 2.80 -7.81
N MET A 118 4.91 2.53 -7.74
CA MET A 118 4.22 1.61 -8.66
C MET A 118 4.49 1.98 -10.12
N ARG A 119 4.98 1.03 -10.91
CA ARG A 119 5.25 1.24 -12.34
C ARG A 119 3.95 1.22 -13.16
N PRO A 120 3.58 2.31 -13.88
CA PRO A 120 2.32 2.37 -14.63
C PRO A 120 2.20 1.25 -15.68
N GLN A 121 3.29 0.90 -16.34
CA GLN A 121 3.34 -0.13 -17.39
C GLN A 121 2.95 -1.51 -16.83
N VAL A 122 3.40 -1.81 -15.61
CA VAL A 122 3.08 -3.07 -14.91
C VAL A 122 1.62 -3.10 -14.47
N VAL A 123 1.10 -1.97 -13.97
CA VAL A 123 -0.32 -1.82 -13.62
C VAL A 123 -1.21 -1.96 -14.87
N ASP A 124 -0.84 -1.32 -15.97
CA ASP A 124 -1.54 -1.42 -17.26
C ASP A 124 -1.53 -2.86 -17.77
N LEU A 125 -0.41 -3.58 -17.64
CA LEU A 125 -0.32 -5.00 -17.98
C LEU A 125 -1.32 -5.85 -17.17
N ILE A 126 -1.43 -5.61 -15.85
CA ILE A 126 -2.41 -6.29 -14.99
C ILE A 126 -3.84 -6.02 -15.46
N MET A 127 -4.15 -4.77 -15.80
CA MET A 127 -5.52 -4.33 -16.13
C MET A 127 -5.96 -4.66 -17.55
N THR A 128 -5.03 -4.85 -18.49
CA THR A 128 -5.37 -4.93 -19.92
C THR A 128 -4.92 -6.23 -20.60
N SER A 129 -3.84 -6.87 -20.13
CA SER A 129 -3.29 -8.04 -20.81
C SER A 129 -4.20 -9.25 -20.71
N ASN A 130 -4.43 -9.90 -21.86
CA ASN A 130 -5.10 -11.18 -21.97
C ASN A 130 -4.22 -12.35 -21.51
N LEU A 131 -2.93 -12.16 -21.21
CA LEU A 131 -2.05 -13.22 -20.71
C LEU A 131 -2.09 -13.33 -19.17
N ILE A 132 -2.53 -12.28 -18.49
CA ILE A 132 -2.60 -12.20 -17.04
C ILE A 132 -4.03 -12.53 -16.61
N ARG A 133 -4.30 -13.78 -16.27
CA ARG A 133 -5.68 -14.27 -15.99
C ARG A 133 -5.88 -14.87 -14.60
N ASN A 134 -4.79 -15.22 -13.93
CA ASN A 134 -4.82 -15.94 -12.67
C ASN A 134 -4.43 -15.01 -11.53
N HIS A 135 -5.15 -15.13 -10.42
CA HIS A 135 -4.89 -14.36 -9.20
C HIS A 135 -3.44 -14.52 -8.70
N SER A 136 -2.90 -15.74 -8.79
CA SER A 136 -1.52 -16.03 -8.40
C SER A 136 -0.45 -15.30 -9.22
N GLN A 137 -0.76 -14.84 -10.45
CA GLN A 137 0.17 -14.05 -11.26
C GLN A 137 0.37 -12.63 -10.70
N ILE A 138 -0.61 -12.12 -9.94
CA ILE A 138 -0.57 -10.75 -9.40
C ILE A 138 -0.34 -10.73 -7.89
N SER A 139 -0.63 -11.81 -7.17
CA SER A 139 -0.63 -11.84 -5.69
C SER A 139 0.53 -12.60 -5.05
N ASN A 140 1.62 -12.90 -5.77
CA ASN A 140 2.74 -13.66 -5.20
C ASN A 140 4.06 -12.92 -5.44
N GLY A 141 4.50 -12.15 -4.45
CA GLY A 141 5.70 -11.32 -4.49
C GLY A 141 7.02 -12.06 -4.34
N ALA A 142 7.06 -13.37 -4.04
CA ALA A 142 8.30 -14.10 -3.75
C ALA A 142 9.05 -14.64 -4.99
N GLY A 143 8.85 -14.03 -6.17
CA GLY A 143 9.63 -14.29 -7.40
C GLY A 143 9.46 -15.67 -8.07
N SER A 144 8.93 -16.66 -7.35
CA SER A 144 8.66 -18.02 -7.85
C SER A 144 7.38 -18.12 -8.68
N VAL A 145 6.45 -17.18 -8.49
CA VAL A 145 5.23 -17.01 -9.28
C VAL A 145 5.09 -15.52 -9.59
N GLY A 146 4.42 -15.17 -10.68
CA GLY A 146 4.26 -13.79 -11.11
C GLY A 146 4.06 -13.69 -12.61
N MET A 147 3.99 -12.46 -13.11
CA MET A 147 3.98 -12.15 -14.53
C MET A 147 5.36 -11.66 -14.99
N ILE A 148 5.67 -11.87 -16.27
CA ILE A 148 6.89 -11.30 -16.87
C ILE A 148 6.61 -9.86 -17.21
N ASP A 149 7.43 -8.95 -16.68
CA ASP A 149 7.49 -7.57 -17.13
C ASP A 149 8.15 -7.54 -18.53
N PRO A 150 7.43 -7.17 -19.60
CA PRO A 150 8.00 -7.14 -20.94
C PRO A 150 9.15 -6.14 -21.09
N ASP A 151 9.18 -5.08 -20.27
CA ASP A 151 10.20 -4.03 -20.38
C ASP A 151 11.53 -4.45 -19.73
N GLN A 152 11.46 -5.29 -18.68
CA GLN A 152 12.63 -5.73 -17.93
C GLN A 152 13.02 -7.19 -18.16
N GLY A 153 12.13 -8.01 -18.72
CA GLY A 153 12.33 -9.45 -18.90
C GLY A 153 12.36 -10.24 -17.58
N THR A 154 12.06 -9.60 -16.46
CA THR A 154 12.07 -10.19 -15.12
C THR A 154 10.65 -10.45 -14.62
N ARG A 155 10.51 -11.33 -13.61
CA ARG A 155 9.22 -11.57 -12.96
C ARG A 155 8.88 -10.42 -12.01
N THR A 156 7.63 -9.98 -12.05
CA THR A 156 7.01 -9.08 -11.07
C THR A 156 5.57 -9.51 -10.78
N SER A 157 4.92 -8.81 -9.85
CA SER A 157 3.53 -9.00 -9.45
C SER A 157 2.99 -7.68 -8.89
N LEU A 158 1.67 -7.59 -8.66
CA LEU A 158 1.09 -6.42 -7.97
C LEU A 158 1.66 -6.29 -6.55
N GLU A 159 1.86 -7.41 -5.85
CA GLU A 159 2.49 -7.42 -4.52
C GLU A 159 3.93 -6.87 -4.57
N SER A 160 4.70 -7.23 -5.59
CA SER A 160 6.07 -6.70 -5.77
C SER A 160 6.10 -5.20 -6.06
N GLU A 161 5.19 -4.68 -6.90
CA GLU A 161 5.07 -3.23 -7.13
C GLU A 161 4.61 -2.47 -5.87
N HIS A 162 3.71 -3.09 -5.10
CA HIS A 162 3.26 -2.60 -3.81
C HIS A 162 4.42 -2.49 -2.81
N ASP A 163 5.27 -3.52 -2.73
CA ASP A 163 6.42 -3.57 -1.84
C ASP A 163 7.44 -2.48 -2.18
N ASN A 164 7.66 -2.24 -3.48
CA ASN A 164 8.54 -1.16 -3.94
C ASN A 164 8.08 0.19 -3.38
N THR A 165 6.77 0.46 -3.39
CA THR A 165 6.21 1.73 -2.92
C THR A 165 6.32 1.89 -1.41
N HIS A 166 6.14 0.82 -0.63
CA HIS A 166 6.43 0.80 0.82
C HIS A 166 7.88 1.19 1.12
N VAL A 167 8.82 0.62 0.36
CA VAL A 167 10.25 0.92 0.49
C VAL A 167 10.57 2.34 -0.01
N TRP A 168 9.90 2.80 -1.07
CA TRP A 168 10.05 4.16 -1.60
C TRP A 168 9.63 5.22 -0.59
N VAL A 169 8.58 5.00 0.20
CA VAL A 169 8.17 5.94 1.27
C VAL A 169 9.19 5.98 2.41
N GLY A 170 9.84 4.84 2.70
CA GLY A 170 10.84 4.75 3.76
C GLY A 170 10.24 4.67 5.17
N GLY A 171 11.10 4.78 6.18
CA GLY A 171 10.66 4.94 7.57
C GLY A 171 9.95 3.70 8.13
N VAL A 172 8.71 3.88 8.61
CA VAL A 172 7.87 2.76 9.09
C VAL A 172 7.13 2.06 7.96
N MET A 173 6.90 2.72 6.82
CA MET A 173 6.27 2.08 5.65
C MET A 173 7.14 0.95 5.08
N SER A 174 8.48 1.02 5.21
CA SER A 174 9.38 -0.07 4.81
C SER A 174 9.41 -1.27 5.75
N ASP A 175 8.69 -1.21 6.87
CA ASP A 175 8.58 -2.31 7.84
C ASP A 175 7.18 -2.90 7.76
N ALA A 176 7.04 -3.99 7.02
CA ALA A 176 5.75 -4.63 6.77
C ALA A 176 5.00 -5.02 8.06
N THR A 177 5.65 -5.14 9.22
CA THR A 177 4.92 -5.42 10.47
C THR A 177 4.18 -4.20 11.03
N ILE A 178 4.73 -3.01 10.84
CA ILE A 178 4.24 -1.77 11.47
C ILE A 178 3.90 -0.66 10.45
N ALA A 179 4.02 -0.91 9.15
CA ALA A 179 3.66 0.03 8.08
C ALA A 179 2.29 0.71 8.28
N PRO A 180 1.22 0.04 8.76
CA PRO A 180 -0.06 0.69 9.06
C PRO A 180 -0.01 1.81 10.12
N GLN A 181 1.09 1.97 10.86
CA GLN A 181 1.25 3.10 11.79
C GLN A 181 1.46 4.43 11.07
N ASP A 182 1.89 4.42 9.81
CA ASP A 182 1.85 5.60 8.94
C ASP A 182 0.49 5.68 8.24
N PRO A 183 -0.29 6.76 8.41
CA PRO A 183 -1.58 6.93 7.76
C PRO A 183 -1.56 6.84 6.22
N VAL A 184 -0.41 7.05 5.56
CA VAL A 184 -0.29 6.89 4.09
C VAL A 184 -0.47 5.43 3.65
N PHE A 185 -0.30 4.46 4.55
CA PHE A 185 -0.58 3.04 4.33
C PHE A 185 -1.97 2.82 3.73
N TRP A 186 -2.99 3.46 4.31
CA TRP A 186 -4.38 3.25 3.91
C TRP A 186 -4.64 3.74 2.49
N LEU A 187 -4.04 4.87 2.11
CA LEU A 187 -4.18 5.45 0.78
C LEU A 187 -3.49 4.57 -0.28
N HIS A 188 -2.29 4.08 0.04
CA HIS A 188 -1.55 3.13 -0.81
C HIS A 188 -2.34 1.84 -1.01
N HIS A 189 -2.79 1.19 0.08
CA HIS A 189 -3.53 -0.07 0.00
C HIS A 189 -4.90 0.08 -0.68
N THR A 190 -5.55 1.24 -0.58
CA THR A 190 -6.78 1.51 -1.34
C THR A 190 -6.51 1.54 -2.84
N TYR A 191 -5.33 2.02 -3.28
CA TYR A 191 -4.93 1.94 -4.69
C TYR A 191 -4.66 0.49 -5.13
N ILE A 192 -3.98 -0.29 -4.30
CA ILE A 192 -3.78 -1.73 -4.57
C ILE A 192 -5.12 -2.47 -4.71
N ASP A 193 -6.08 -2.15 -3.84
CA ASP A 193 -7.43 -2.73 -3.91
C ASP A 193 -8.17 -2.31 -5.19
N TYR A 194 -8.02 -1.06 -5.62
CA TYR A 194 -8.53 -0.57 -6.90
C TYR A 194 -7.94 -1.33 -8.09
N VAL A 195 -6.62 -1.53 -8.13
CA VAL A 195 -5.95 -2.31 -9.20
C VAL A 195 -6.46 -3.74 -9.21
N TRP A 196 -6.64 -4.35 -8.03
CA TRP A 196 -7.21 -5.69 -7.93
C TRP A 196 -8.65 -5.75 -8.44
N GLU A 197 -9.48 -4.75 -8.14
CA GLU A 197 -10.85 -4.71 -8.66
C GLU A 197 -10.87 -4.60 -10.19
N LYS A 198 -10.00 -3.77 -10.78
CA LYS A 198 -9.86 -3.68 -12.24
C LYS A 198 -9.44 -5.01 -12.86
N PHE A 199 -8.54 -5.74 -12.20
CA PHE A 199 -8.23 -7.11 -12.60
C PHE A 199 -9.47 -8.02 -12.52
N ARG A 200 -10.24 -7.98 -11.43
CA ARG A 200 -11.46 -8.80 -11.28
C ARG A 200 -12.50 -8.49 -12.35
N GLU A 201 -12.76 -7.22 -12.63
CA GLU A 201 -13.65 -6.77 -13.73
C GLU A 201 -13.20 -7.33 -15.08
N LYS A 202 -11.89 -7.24 -15.39
CA LYS A 202 -11.31 -7.81 -16.60
C LYS A 202 -11.56 -9.31 -16.71
N ILE A 203 -11.35 -10.08 -15.64
CA ILE A 203 -11.56 -11.54 -15.65
C ILE A 203 -13.03 -11.88 -15.85
N VAL A 204 -13.96 -11.14 -15.21
CA VAL A 204 -15.39 -11.31 -15.42
C VAL A 204 -15.74 -11.07 -16.89
N HIS A 205 -15.28 -9.96 -17.47
CA HIS A 205 -15.54 -9.66 -18.87
C HIS A 205 -14.95 -10.72 -19.82
N PHE A 206 -13.74 -11.19 -19.56
CA PHE A 206 -13.10 -12.24 -20.35
C PHE A 206 -13.92 -13.55 -20.34
N ARG A 207 -14.46 -13.95 -19.18
CA ARG A 207 -15.26 -15.18 -19.03
C ARG A 207 -16.61 -15.13 -19.74
N HIS A 208 -17.14 -13.93 -20.00
CA HIS A 208 -18.45 -13.73 -20.65
C HIS A 208 -18.35 -13.38 -22.14
N LYS A 209 -17.14 -13.37 -22.73
CA LYS A 209 -17.01 -13.25 -24.18
C LYS A 209 -17.47 -14.56 -24.85
N PRO A 210 -18.42 -14.51 -25.80
CA PRO A 210 -18.73 -15.68 -26.62
C PRO A 210 -17.46 -16.17 -27.30
N SER A 211 -17.26 -17.49 -27.34
CA SER A 211 -16.24 -18.10 -28.20
C SER A 211 -16.50 -17.65 -29.64
N GLN A 212 -15.59 -16.87 -30.21
CA GLN A 212 -15.51 -16.63 -31.65
C GLN A 212 -14.84 -17.81 -32.32
#